data_AF-A0A931U3D4-F1
#
_entry.id   AF-A0A931U3D4-F1
#
_cell.length_a   1.000
_cell.length_b   1.000
_cell.length_c   1.000
_cell.angle_alpha   90.00
_cell.angle_beta   90.00
_cell.angle_gamma   90.00
#
_symmetry.space_group_name_H-M   'P 1'
#
loop_
_entity.id
_entity.type
_entity.pdbx_description
1 polymer ?
#
loop_
_entity_poly.entity_id
_entity_poly.type
_entity_poly.pdbx_seq_one_letter_code
_entity_poly.pdbx_strand_id
1 'polypeptide(L)'
;MRIAVIADIHANLEAFTSCLKVIEEERCDKIICLGDIVGYGANPRECIKLVRDYDMATIAGNHDFACIGKTNINYFNSYAK
;
A
#
# COMPACT_ATOMS: atom_id res chain seq x y z
N MET A 1 21.86 -8.39 -2.92
CA MET A 1 20.84 -7.32 -2.94
C MET A 1 19.51 -7.93 -3.34
N ARG A 2 18.52 -7.90 -2.44
CA ARG A 2 17.17 -8.43 -2.61
C ARG A 2 16.18 -7.30 -2.37
N ILE A 3 15.21 -7.16 -3.26
CA ILE A 3 14.21 -6.09 -3.22
C ILE A 3 12.84 -6.73 -3.11
N ALA A 4 12.06 -6.36 -2.11
CA ALA A 4 10.65 -6.68 -2.01
C ALA A 4 9.84 -5.64 -2.78
N VAL A 5 8.89 -6.09 -3.58
CA VAL A 5 7.92 -5.22 -4.27
C VAL A 5 6.53 -5.62 -3.79
N ILE A 6 5.80 -4.64 -3.25
CA ILE A 6 4.43 -4.81 -2.76
C ILE A 6 3.51 -3.79 -3.42
N ALA A 7 2.23 -4.09 -3.50
CA ALA A 7 1.20 -3.26 -4.14
C ALA A 7 -0.16 -3.52 -3.49
N ASP A 8 -1.14 -2.65 -3.76
CA ASP A 8 -2.56 -2.86 -3.46
C ASP A 8 -2.82 -3.23 -1.98
N ILE A 9 -2.18 -2.51 -1.06
CA ILE A 9 -2.31 -2.76 0.38
C ILE A 9 -3.77 -2.55 0.84
N HIS A 10 -4.46 -1.56 0.27
CA HIS A 10 -5.88 -1.29 0.48
C HIS A 10 -6.31 -1.34 1.95
N ALA A 11 -5.56 -0.63 2.80
CA ALA A 11 -5.83 -0.52 4.22
C ALA A 11 -6.03 -1.87 4.95
N ASN A 12 -5.55 -2.98 4.37
CA ASN A 12 -5.63 -4.31 4.92
C ASN A 12 -4.39 -4.57 5.79
N LEU A 13 -4.47 -4.14 7.04
CA LEU A 13 -3.36 -4.18 7.99
C LEU A 13 -2.89 -5.61 8.26
N GLU A 14 -3.82 -6.55 8.36
CA GLU A 14 -3.55 -7.95 8.64
C GLU A 14 -2.76 -8.61 7.50
N ALA A 15 -3.18 -8.38 6.25
CA ALA A 15 -2.43 -8.86 5.09
C ALA A 15 -1.06 -8.18 4.98
N PHE A 16 -1.03 -6.86 5.14
CA PHE A 16 0.21 -6.09 5.01
C PHE A 16 1.25 -6.48 6.06
N THR A 17 0.87 -6.58 7.33
CA THR A 17 1.78 -7.03 8.41
C THR A 17 2.27 -8.46 8.20
N SER A 18 1.46 -9.33 7.58
CA SER A 18 1.90 -10.68 7.20
C SER A 18 2.96 -10.64 6.10
N CYS A 19 2.78 -9.79 5.08
CA CYS A 19 3.80 -9.58 4.04
C CYS A 19 5.11 -9.02 4.62
N LEU A 20 5.02 -8.05 5.52
CA LEU A 20 6.19 -7.46 6.18
C LEU A 20 7.03 -8.51 6.92
N LYS A 21 6.39 -9.43 7.66
CA LYS A 21 7.09 -10.53 8.34
C LYS A 21 7.90 -11.38 7.36
N VAL A 22 7.32 -11.75 6.22
CA VAL A 22 8.03 -12.53 5.18
C VAL A 22 9.19 -11.73 4.61
N ILE A 23 9.01 -10.42 4.38
CA ILE A 23 10.07 -9.55 3.87
C ILE A 23 11.26 -9.47 4.84
N GLU A 24 10.99 -9.39 6.15
CA GLU A 24 12.00 -9.42 7.21
C GLU A 24 12.73 -10.79 7.28
N GLU A 25 11.97 -11.89 7.25
CA GLU A 25 12.50 -13.26 7.24
C GLU A 25 13.42 -13.51 6.04
N GLU A 26 13.03 -13.03 4.87
CA GLU A 26 13.80 -13.09 3.63
C GLU A 26 14.96 -12.08 3.59
N ARG A 27 15.12 -11.24 4.62
CA ARG A 27 16.19 -10.22 4.76
C ARG A 27 16.33 -9.35 3.52
N CYS A 28 15.21 -8.83 3.02
CA CYS A 28 15.23 -7.92 1.88
C CYS A 28 15.98 -6.63 2.23
N ASP A 29 16.83 -6.14 1.33
CA ASP A 29 17.62 -4.93 1.54
C ASP A 29 16.80 -3.66 1.29
N LYS A 30 15.77 -3.75 0.46
CA LYS A 30 14.87 -2.62 0.10
C LYS A 30 13.44 -3.10 -0.09
N ILE A 31 12.50 -2.19 0.13
CA ILE A 31 11.08 -2.39 -0.11
C ILE A 31 10.57 -1.28 -1.03
N ILE A 32 9.83 -1.67 -2.07
CA ILE A 32 9.16 -0.76 -3.00
C ILE A 32 7.65 -0.99 -2.89
N CYS A 33 6.89 0.08 -2.70
CA CYS A 33 5.43 0.06 -2.69
C CYS A 33 4.86 0.69 -3.97
N LEU A 34 4.01 -0.05 -4.68
CA LEU A 34 3.39 0.42 -5.92
C LEU A 34 2.09 1.22 -5.70
N GLY A 35 1.77 1.53 -4.45
CA GLY A 35 0.62 2.36 -4.09
C GLY A 35 -0.64 1.54 -3.80
N ASP A 36 -1.77 2.24 -3.90
CA ASP A 36 -3.08 1.78 -3.42
C ASP A 36 -3.00 1.36 -1.96
N ILE A 37 -2.42 2.25 -1.15
CA ILE A 37 -2.24 2.06 0.29
C ILE A 37 -3.58 2.17 1.01
N VAL A 38 -4.45 3.05 0.52
CA VAL A 38 -5.81 3.26 1.03
C VAL A 38 -6.86 2.62 0.11
N GLY A 39 -8.13 2.72 0.53
CA GLY A 39 -9.26 2.07 -0.14
C GLY A 39 -9.61 0.73 0.51
N TYR A 40 -10.85 0.27 0.34
CA TYR A 40 -11.47 -0.97 0.85
C TYR A 40 -11.36 -1.27 2.35
N GLY A 41 -10.16 -1.41 2.90
CA GLY A 41 -9.90 -1.83 4.27
C GLY A 41 -10.12 -0.74 5.31
N ALA A 42 -10.18 -1.17 6.58
CA ALA A 42 -10.54 -0.32 7.71
C ALA A 42 -9.38 0.47 8.33
N ASN A 43 -8.12 0.12 8.00
CA ASN A 43 -6.93 0.58 8.72
C ASN A 43 -5.96 1.42 7.84
N PRO A 44 -6.42 2.46 7.13
CA PRO A 44 -5.54 3.22 6.22
C PRO A 44 -4.43 3.96 6.96
N ARG A 45 -4.69 4.43 8.17
CA ARG A 45 -3.72 5.20 8.97
C ARG A 45 -2.54 4.33 9.37
N GLU A 46 -2.81 3.12 9.84
CA GLU A 46 -1.83 2.14 10.28
C GLU A 46 -0.98 1.68 9.09
N CYS A 47 -1.60 1.38 7.95
CA CYS A 47 -0.87 1.03 6.73
C CYS A 47 0.04 2.17 6.25
N ILE A 48 -0.45 3.42 6.18
CA ILE A 48 0.38 4.58 5.81
C ILE A 48 1.54 4.76 6.78
N LYS A 49 1.30 4.58 8.09
CA LYS A 49 2.36 4.67 9.10
C LYS A 49 3.44 3.60 8.86
N LEU A 50 3.07 2.35 8.62
CA LEU A 50 4.01 1.28 8.35
C LEU A 50 4.83 1.52 7.07
N VAL A 51 4.19 1.98 5.99
CA VAL A 51 4.90 2.35 4.74
C VAL A 51 5.98 3.40 5.00
N ARG A 52 5.70 4.38 5.87
CA ARG A 52 6.67 5.42 6.27
C ARG A 52 7.75 4.89 7.21
N ASP A 53 7.38 4.10 8.21
CA ASP A 53 8.31 3.56 9.20
C ASP A 53 9.36 2.62 8.57
N TYR A 54 8.97 1.89 7.52
CA TYR A 54 9.85 1.02 6.74
C TYR A 54 10.62 1.75 5.62
N ASP A 55 10.51 3.08 5.52
CA ASP A 55 11.18 3.92 4.51
C ASP A 55 11.03 3.39 3.07
N MET A 56 9.80 2.98 2.72
CA MET A 56 9.54 2.36 1.43
C MET A 56 9.56 3.38 0.30
N ALA A 57 10.31 3.10 -0.77
CA ALA A 57 10.18 3.85 -2.01
C ALA A 57 8.79 3.60 -2.60
N THR A 58 7.98 4.66 -2.75
CA THR A 58 6.54 4.52 -2.97
C THR A 58 6.05 5.39 -4.12
N ILE A 59 5.23 4.83 -5.00
CA ILE A 59 4.40 5.58 -5.95
C ILE A 59 2.94 5.60 -5.49
N ALA A 60 2.17 6.59 -5.92
CA ALA A 60 0.75 6.67 -5.59
C ALA A 60 -0.08 5.87 -6.58
N GLY A 61 -0.99 5.05 -6.06
CA GLY A 61 -1.99 4.35 -6.85
C GLY A 61 -3.22 5.21 -7.14
N ASN A 62 -4.18 4.67 -7.89
CA ASN A 62 -5.40 5.39 -8.23
C ASN A 62 -6.29 5.65 -7.01
N HIS A 63 -6.37 4.74 -6.04
CA HIS A 63 -7.15 4.95 -4.81
C HIS A 63 -6.50 6.01 -3.92
N ASP A 64 -5.16 6.05 -3.88
CA ASP A 64 -4.42 7.10 -3.17
C ASP A 64 -4.67 8.49 -3.80
N PHE A 65 -4.70 8.57 -5.13
CA PHE A 65 -5.03 9.82 -5.80
C PHE A 65 -6.51 10.20 -5.69
N ALA A 66 -7.42 9.22 -5.73
CA ALA A 66 -8.84 9.46 -5.57
C ALA A 66 -9.15 10.04 -4.18
N CYS A 67 -8.51 9.53 -3.12
CA CYS A 67 -8.77 9.98 -1.75
C CYS A 67 -8.38 11.46 -1.50
N ILE A 68 -7.45 12.00 -2.29
CA ILE A 68 -7.04 13.41 -2.26
C ILE A 68 -7.58 14.23 -3.44
N GLY A 69 -8.54 13.71 -4.20
CA GLY A 69 -9.20 14.43 -5.30
C GLY A 69 -8.34 14.65 -6.55
N LYS A 70 -7.24 13.90 -6.72
CA LYS A 70 -6.40 13.94 -7.94
C LYS A 70 -6.87 13.01 -9.06
N THR A 71 -7.76 12.07 -8.76
CA THR A 71 -8.39 11.15 -9.73
C THR A 71 -9.90 11.17 -9.53
N ASN A 72 -10.67 11.12 -10.64
CA ASN A 72 -12.13 11.05 -10.57
C ASN A 72 -12.57 9.61 -10.27
N ILE A 73 -13.32 9.42 -9.17
CA ILE A 73 -13.86 8.11 -8.75
C ILE A 73 -14.79 7.48 -9.80
N ASN A 74 -15.31 8.25 -10.75
CA ASN A 74 -16.12 7.70 -11.84
C ASN A 74 -15.34 6.87 -12.85
N TYR A 75 -14.00 6.89 -12.81
CA TYR A 75 -13.17 5.96 -13.57
C TYR A 75 -13.14 4.56 -12.96
N PHE A 76 -13.59 4.40 -11.71
CA PHE A 76 -13.65 3.10 -11.05
C PHE A 76 -14.96 2.38 -11.37
N ASN A 77 -14.90 1.06 -11.39
CA ASN A 77 -16.11 0.24 -11.43
C ASN A 77 -16.93 0.43 -10.13
N SER A 78 -18.20 0.02 -10.13
CA SER A 78 -19.12 0.26 -9.01
C SER A 78 -18.69 -0.34 -7.67
N TYR A 79 -17.86 -1.38 -7.68
CA TYR A 79 -17.35 -2.04 -6.48
C TYR A 79 -16.05 -1.43 -5.97
N ALA A 80 -15.39 -0.60 -6.79
CA ALA A 80 -14.07 -0.03 -6.54
C ALA A 80 -14.11 1.45 -6.13
N LYS A 81 -15.31 2.03 -5.99
CA LYS A 81 -15.49 3.43 -5.57
C LYS A 81 -15.37 3.61 -4.07
#